data_AF-A0A0Q6AHB8-F1
#
_entry.id   AF-A0A0Q6AHB8-F1
#
_cell.length_a   1.000
_cell.length_b   1.000
_cell.length_c   1.000
_cell.angle_alpha   90.00
_cell.angle_beta   90.00
_cell.angle_gamma   90.00
#
_symmetry.space_group_name_H-M   'P 1'
#
loop_
_entity.id
_entity.type
_entity.pdbx_description
1 polymer ?
#
loop_
_entity_poly.entity_id
_entity_poly.type
_entity_poly.pdbx_seq_one_letter_code
_entity_poly.pdbx_strand_id
1 'polypeptide(L)'
;MDGDVIRIRAMIRLLGAFEGGRPSPIRGSYRPSHNFFGPADRAMMIGFIDLPEGSELRPGESMEASIAFWQAPGLDELLHPGRQWRIQEGLRLVGIGTVLAVLPPGEDQ
;
A
#
# COMPACT_ATOMS: atom_id res chain seq x y z
N MET A 1 17.24 13.44 5.72
CA MET A 1 16.03 14.27 5.84
C MET A 1 14.89 13.30 5.80
N ASP A 2 14.44 12.85 6.97
CA ASP A 2 13.23 12.05 7.06
C ASP A 2 12.10 13.03 6.76
N GLY A 3 11.68 13.07 5.50
CA GLY A 3 10.49 13.82 5.12
C GLY A 3 9.31 13.26 5.91
N ASP A 4 8.37 14.13 6.30
CA ASP A 4 7.21 13.73 7.08
C ASP A 4 6.53 12.52 6.41
N VAL A 5 6.44 11.42 7.14
CA VAL A 5 5.75 10.21 6.71
C VAL A 5 4.42 10.10 7.42
N ILE A 6 3.38 9.74 6.67
CA ILE A 6 2.11 9.31 7.26
C ILE A 6 2.13 7.79 7.35
N ARG A 7 1.93 7.27 8.56
CA ARG A 7 1.85 5.83 8.80
C ARG A 7 0.39 5.40 8.88
N ILE A 8 0.08 4.28 8.25
CA ILE A 8 -1.22 3.63 8.37
C ILE A 8 -1.06 2.13 8.59
N ARG A 9 -2.11 1.54 9.15
CA ARG A 9 -2.34 0.10 9.13
C ARG A 9 -3.37 -0.20 8.06
N ALA A 10 -3.12 -1.19 7.21
CA ALA A 10 -4.05 -1.54 6.14
C ALA A 10 -4.10 -3.03 5.87
N MET A 11 -5.23 -3.47 5.33
CA MET A 11 -5.35 -4.77 4.70
C MET A 11 -4.85 -4.67 3.25
N ILE A 12 -3.84 -5.46 2.90
CA ILE A 12 -3.30 -5.56 1.54
C ILE A 12 -3.78 -6.85 0.92
N ARG A 13 -4.56 -6.77 -0.16
CA ARG A 13 -4.94 -7.92 -1.00
C ARG A 13 -4.12 -7.91 -2.27
N LEU A 14 -3.32 -8.93 -2.52
CA LEU A 14 -2.69 -9.13 -3.82
C LEU A 14 -3.68 -9.78 -4.78
N LEU A 15 -3.72 -9.29 -6.02
CA LEU A 15 -4.43 -9.97 -7.08
C LEU A 15 -3.76 -11.31 -7.39
N GLY A 16 -4.56 -12.33 -7.69
CA GLY A 16 -4.06 -13.61 -8.15
C GLY A 16 -3.34 -13.48 -9.50
N ALA A 17 -2.43 -14.41 -9.79
CA ALA A 17 -1.69 -14.40 -11.05
C ALA A 17 -2.62 -14.44 -12.28
N PHE A 18 -3.71 -15.20 -12.20
CA PHE A 18 -4.73 -15.29 -13.26
C PHE A 18 -5.56 -14.01 -13.44
N GLU A 19 -5.62 -13.13 -12.43
CA GLU A 19 -6.27 -11.83 -12.50
C GLU A 19 -5.33 -10.73 -13.04
N GLY A 20 -4.13 -11.12 -13.50
CA GLY A 20 -3.09 -10.19 -13.92
C GLY A 20 -2.26 -9.61 -12.77
N GLY A 21 -2.39 -10.14 -11.55
CA GLY A 21 -1.56 -9.80 -10.39
C GLY A 21 -0.13 -10.33 -10.50
N ARG A 22 0.69 -10.19 -9.45
CA ARG A 22 2.09 -10.64 -9.48
C ARG A 22 2.21 -12.17 -9.72
N PRO A 23 3.27 -12.64 -10.38
CA PRO A 23 3.54 -14.08 -10.49
C PRO A 23 4.21 -14.65 -9.23
N SER A 24 4.78 -13.81 -8.37
CA SER A 24 5.56 -14.21 -7.19
C SER A 24 5.16 -13.44 -5.93
N PRO A 25 5.41 -14.02 -4.73
CA PRO A 25 5.12 -13.36 -3.45
C PRO A 25 5.92 -12.07 -3.24
N ILE A 26 5.45 -11.21 -2.34
CA ILE A 26 6.24 -10.10 -1.75
C ILE A 26 6.77 -10.49 -0.38
N ARG A 27 7.91 -9.91 0.03
CA ARG A 27 8.59 -10.14 1.31
C ARG A 27 9.27 -8.85 1.76
N GLY A 28 9.43 -8.65 3.06
CA GLY A 28 10.10 -7.47 3.63
C GLY A 28 9.41 -6.15 3.23
N SER A 29 10.21 -5.16 2.85
CA SER A 29 9.70 -3.85 2.39
C SER A 29 9.43 -3.87 0.88
N TYR A 30 8.18 -3.67 0.50
CA TYR A 30 7.72 -3.63 -0.88
C TYR A 30 7.37 -2.19 -1.28
N ARG A 31 7.88 -1.72 -2.43
CA ARG A 31 7.83 -0.31 -2.85
C ARG A 31 7.08 -0.08 -4.17
N PRO A 32 5.75 -0.34 -4.23
CA PRO A 32 4.95 -0.13 -5.43
C PRO A 32 4.53 1.34 -5.63
N SER A 33 3.85 1.62 -6.73
CA SER A 33 3.08 2.87 -6.90
C SER A 33 1.70 2.74 -6.24
N HIS A 34 1.25 3.80 -5.56
CA HIS A 34 -0.06 3.84 -4.90
C HIS A 34 -0.99 4.85 -5.59
N ASN A 35 -2.11 4.38 -6.12
CA ASN A 35 -3.06 5.21 -6.86
C ASN A 35 -4.41 5.27 -6.14
N PHE A 36 -4.76 6.47 -5.68
CA PHE A 36 -6.01 6.76 -4.98
C PHE A 36 -7.11 7.31 -5.89
N PHE A 37 -6.80 7.68 -7.12
CA PHE A 37 -7.67 8.51 -7.98
C PHE A 37 -8.30 7.73 -9.15
N GLY A 38 -7.85 6.50 -9.39
CA GLY A 38 -8.49 5.57 -10.33
C GLY A 38 -7.57 5.15 -11.49
N PRO A 39 -8.01 4.19 -12.31
CA PRO A 39 -7.15 3.48 -13.27
C PRO A 39 -6.53 4.36 -14.37
N ALA A 40 -7.17 5.48 -14.74
CA ALA A 40 -6.68 6.41 -15.75
C ALA A 40 -5.78 7.52 -15.16
N ASP A 41 -5.77 7.66 -13.83
CA ASP A 41 -5.02 8.70 -13.15
C ASP A 41 -3.53 8.33 -13.04
N ARG A 42 -2.68 9.34 -13.11
CA ARG A 42 -1.21 9.21 -13.08
C ARG A 42 -0.59 9.86 -11.84
N ALA A 43 -1.37 10.51 -10.99
CA ALA A 43 -0.94 10.97 -9.68
C ALA A 43 -0.77 9.75 -8.76
N MET A 44 0.49 9.41 -8.51
CA MET A 44 0.88 8.29 -7.66
C MET A 44 1.42 8.82 -6.35
N MET A 45 0.95 8.25 -5.25
CA MET A 45 1.53 8.46 -3.94
C MET A 45 2.72 7.53 -3.76
N ILE A 46 3.77 8.02 -3.14
CA ILE A 46 4.96 7.24 -2.82
C ILE A 46 4.77 6.66 -1.43
N GLY A 47 4.90 5.34 -1.32
CA GLY A 47 4.83 4.65 -0.05
C GLY A 47 5.49 3.28 -0.09
N PHE A 48 5.64 2.71 1.09
CA PHE A 48 6.27 1.40 1.29
C PHE A 48 5.35 0.54 2.13
N ILE A 49 5.16 -0.70 1.71
CA ILE A 49 4.40 -1.72 2.42
C ILE A 49 5.42 -2.61 3.13
N ASP A 50 5.44 -2.53 4.46
CA ASP A 50 6.36 -3.31 5.28
C ASP A 50 5.64 -4.53 5.83
N LEU A 51 6.09 -5.71 5.39
CA LEU A 51 5.58 -6.98 5.87
C LEU A 51 6.30 -7.36 7.19
N PRO A 52 5.61 -8.05 8.12
CA PRO A 52 6.24 -8.62 9.29
C PRO A 52 7.46 -9.49 8.95
N GLU A 53 8.48 -9.48 9.81
CA GLU A 53 9.70 -10.28 9.59
C GLU A 53 9.38 -11.77 9.41
N GLY A 54 10.05 -12.42 8.46
CA GLY A 54 9.84 -13.83 8.14
C GLY A 54 8.54 -14.15 7.39
N SER A 55 7.66 -13.17 7.17
CA SER A 55 6.42 -13.36 6.42
C SER A 55 6.58 -13.14 4.91
N GLU A 56 5.64 -13.70 4.15
CA GLU A 56 5.43 -13.40 2.75
C GLU A 56 3.95 -13.25 2.46
N LEU A 57 3.60 -12.43 1.47
CA LEU A 57 2.24 -12.33 0.97
C LEU A 57 2.20 -12.84 -0.48
N ARG A 58 1.43 -13.92 -0.72
CA ARG A 58 1.36 -14.57 -2.03
C ARG A 58 0.24 -13.97 -2.89
N PRO A 59 0.33 -14.10 -4.24
CA PRO A 59 -0.76 -13.68 -5.12
C PRO A 59 -2.09 -14.34 -4.75
N GLY A 60 -3.16 -13.55 -4.63
CA GLY A 60 -4.49 -14.01 -4.23
C GLY A 60 -4.76 -13.99 -2.73
N GLU A 61 -3.73 -13.79 -1.90
CA GLU A 61 -3.88 -13.70 -0.44
C GLU A 61 -4.10 -12.26 0.02
N SER A 62 -4.44 -12.13 1.31
CA SER A 62 -4.54 -10.84 2.00
C SER A 62 -3.80 -10.87 3.33
N MET A 63 -3.21 -9.75 3.71
CA MET A 63 -2.47 -9.59 4.97
C MET A 63 -2.60 -8.17 5.49
N GLU A 64 -2.71 -8.03 6.82
CA GLU A 64 -2.56 -6.73 7.47
C GLU A 64 -1.08 -6.34 7.49
N ALA A 65 -0.77 -5.14 7.01
CA ALA A 65 0.58 -4.62 6.94
C ALA A 65 0.62 -3.16 7.36
N SER A 66 1.82 -2.69 7.69
CA SER A 66 2.09 -1.28 7.92
C SER A 66 2.58 -0.62 6.65
N ILE A 67 2.11 0.61 6.45
CA ILE A 67 2.42 1.39 5.26
C ILE A 67 2.88 2.75 5.70
N ALA A 68 4.03 3.17 5.19
CA ALA A 68 4.54 4.52 5.33
C ALA A 68 4.41 5.22 3.97
N PHE A 69 3.62 6.29 3.92
CA PHE A 69 3.55 7.18 2.77
C PHE A 69 4.43 8.40 3.00
N TRP A 70 5.11 8.86 1.96
CA TRP A 70 5.67 10.21 1.98
C TRP A 70 4.54 11.22 1.91
N GLN A 71 4.63 12.25 2.77
CA GLN A 71 3.65 13.32 2.80
C GLN A 71 3.54 13.99 1.42
N ALA A 72 2.30 14.18 0.98
CA ALA A 72 1.97 14.78 -0.31
C ALA A 72 0.68 15.60 -0.19
N PRO A 73 0.50 16.67 -1.00
CA PRO A 73 -0.69 17.50 -0.93
C PRO A 73 -1.99 16.68 -1.06
N GLY A 74 -2.88 16.83 -0.09
CA GLY A 74 -4.19 16.16 -0.05
C GLY A 74 -4.16 14.69 0.38
N LEU A 75 -3.00 14.12 0.71
CA LEU A 75 -2.91 12.72 1.13
C LEU A 75 -3.67 12.45 2.44
N ASP A 76 -3.57 13.36 3.42
CA ASP A 76 -4.29 13.24 4.70
C ASP A 76 -5.80 13.06 4.53
N GLU A 77 -6.41 13.76 3.56
CA GLU A 77 -7.85 13.67 3.28
C GLU A 77 -8.25 12.31 2.66
N LEU A 78 -7.32 11.69 1.93
CA LEU A 78 -7.51 10.39 1.31
C LEU A 78 -7.38 9.25 2.32
N LEU A 79 -6.61 9.44 3.40
CA LEU A 79 -6.32 8.40 4.38
C LEU A 79 -7.38 8.38 5.49
N HIS A 80 -8.42 7.58 5.31
CA HIS A 80 -9.44 7.31 6.32
C HIS A 80 -9.86 5.83 6.31
N PRO A 81 -10.27 5.25 7.46
CA PRO A 81 -10.68 3.85 7.54
C PRO A 81 -11.73 3.48 6.49
N GLY A 82 -11.55 2.32 5.86
CA GLY A 82 -12.39 1.84 4.76
C GLY A 82 -12.00 2.40 3.39
N ARG A 83 -11.12 3.41 3.28
CA ARG A 83 -10.61 3.87 1.98
C ARG A 83 -9.88 2.74 1.28
N GLN A 84 -10.26 2.49 0.03
CA GLN A 84 -9.51 1.61 -0.86
C GLN A 84 -8.62 2.38 -1.82
N TRP A 85 -7.49 1.78 -2.20
CA TRP A 85 -6.62 2.30 -3.23
C TRP A 85 -5.98 1.18 -4.05
N ARG A 86 -5.47 1.54 -5.22
CA ARG A 86 -4.83 0.62 -6.17
C ARG A 86 -3.34 0.55 -5.90
N ILE A 87 -2.80 -0.65 -5.85
CA ILE A 87 -1.36 -0.92 -5.74
C ILE A 87 -0.88 -1.37 -7.10
N GLN A 88 0.13 -0.69 -7.64
CA GLN A 88 0.55 -0.85 -9.04
C GLN A 88 2.07 -1.05 -9.18
N GLU A 89 2.45 -1.87 -10.17
CA GLU A 89 3.81 -1.97 -10.69
C GLU A 89 3.80 -1.41 -12.12
N GLY A 90 4.20 -0.15 -12.27
CA GLY A 90 3.96 0.60 -13.51
C GLY A 90 2.46 0.70 -13.81
N LEU A 91 2.03 0.25 -14.99
CA LEU A 91 0.62 0.24 -15.38
C LEU A 91 -0.16 -0.97 -14.84
N ARG A 92 0.53 -1.98 -14.32
CA ARG A 92 -0.08 -3.23 -13.86
C ARG A 92 -0.72 -3.04 -12.49
N LEU A 93 -2.01 -3.34 -12.38
CA LEU A 93 -2.65 -3.48 -11.07
C LEU A 93 -2.20 -4.80 -10.44
N VAL A 94 -1.62 -4.73 -9.25
CA VAL A 94 -1.09 -5.91 -8.55
C VAL A 94 -1.78 -6.19 -7.23
N GLY A 95 -2.49 -5.21 -6.68
CA GLY A 95 -3.24 -5.38 -5.45
C GLY A 95 -4.16 -4.21 -5.13
N ILE A 96 -4.93 -4.37 -4.07
CA ILE A 96 -5.79 -3.36 -3.48
C ILE A 96 -5.43 -3.23 -2.01
N GLY A 97 -5.17 -2.00 -1.57
CA GLY A 97 -5.06 -1.69 -0.16
C GLY A 97 -6.39 -1.18 0.39
N THR A 98 -6.69 -1.49 1.64
CA THR A 98 -7.83 -0.94 2.38
C THR A 98 -7.35 -0.40 3.73
N VAL A 99 -7.48 0.90 3.94
CA VAL A 99 -7.04 1.56 5.18
C VAL A 99 -7.85 1.00 6.35
N LEU A 100 -7.17 0.53 7.40
CA LEU A 100 -7.80 0.09 8.64
C LEU A 100 -7.73 1.19 9.70
N ALA A 101 -6.57 1.85 9.83
CA ALA A 101 -6.36 2.95 10.75
C ALA A 101 -5.24 3.87 10.26
N VAL A 102 -5.35 5.17 10.54
CA VAL A 102 -4.23 6.12 10.46
C VAL A 102 -3.53 6.13 11.81
N LEU A 103 -2.21 5.99 11.81
CA LEU A 103 -1.42 5.92 13.03
C LEU A 103 -0.95 7.33 13.43
N PRO A 104 -0.90 7.64 14.73
CA PRO A 104 -0.35 8.91 15.20
C PRO A 104 1.15 9.03 14.86
N PRO A 105 1.67 10.26 14.71
CA PRO A 105 3.09 10.50 14.50
C PRO A 105 3.94 9.90 15.63
N GLY A 106 5.04 9.22 15.29
CA GLY A 106 6.00 8.68 16.26
C GLY A 106 5.64 7.32 16.86
N GLU A 107 4.54 6.69 16.45
CA GLU A 107 4.29 5.28 16.75
C GLU A 107 5.11 4.43 15.77
N ASP A 108 6.32 4.05 16.18
CA ASP A 108 7.04 2.94 15.57
C ASP A 108 6.49 1.64 16.16
N GLN A 109 6.14 0.68 15.30
CA GLN A 109 5.76 -0.68 15.73
C GLN A 109 6.92 -1.42 16.38
#